data_AF-A0A9E1N1A8-F1
#
_entry.id   AF-A0A9E1N1A8-F1
#
_cell.length_a   1.000
_cell.length_b   1.000
_cell.length_c   1.000
_cell.angle_alpha   90.00
_cell.angle_beta   90.00
_cell.angle_gamma   90.00
#
_symmetry.space_group_name_H-M   'P 1'
#
loop_
_entity.id
_entity.type
_entity.pdbx_description
1 polymer ?
#
loop_
_entity_poly.entity_id
_entity_poly.type
_entity_poly.pdbx_seq_one_letter_code
_entity_poly.pdbx_strand_id
1 'polypeptide(L)'
;SCARTVNFAYLDEFLYPGSDANWVIANDDLSGTQTVNSSHPNLALFGEDAQRGTYAFQMKVNTTGDDDYLGFALGFDRGDETAADADWLVVDWKQLPQSGTLKGMFLSHVQGAQNNGNHMSHSIAVRECTTPGVACVTELAAANTLGGTGWADKRSYTVHVTYRPESLLITVDGKVEFDFKPSDFPGQFAGDVFPTGELGFYTLSQEQVFYTNLAPFGPSICNTTNIADTSITVPLNSGTTTVNVANYFTDPEGDSFVPTSVSITEHPVNATAVDPAGGATNGTFTLTPDDDSVFGEYTVKVRACDDDSIIVYCDEATFLIAYANDYDGDGVHDGNDVDMDNDGIPDFVEGAGDTDGDGITNDKDLDTDNDGIPDVVEAGHIELD
;
A
#
# COMPACT_ATOMS: atom_id res chain seq x y z
N SER A 1 0.62 -3.54 -6.54
CA SER A 1 1.19 -2.71 -7.62
C SER A 1 1.13 -1.26 -7.18
N CYS A 2 2.11 -0.47 -7.62
CA CYS A 2 2.65 0.58 -6.76
C CYS A 2 2.42 1.99 -7.33
N ALA A 3 2.51 2.16 -8.65
CA ALA A 3 1.74 3.17 -9.36
C ALA A 3 0.46 2.53 -9.88
N ARG A 4 -0.70 3.11 -9.55
CA ARG A 4 -2.00 2.64 -10.03
C ARG A 4 -2.67 3.74 -10.82
N THR A 5 -3.04 3.39 -12.05
CA THR A 5 -3.73 4.30 -12.95
C THR A 5 -5.20 4.36 -12.57
N VAL A 6 -5.73 5.57 -12.41
CA VAL A 6 -7.17 5.80 -12.28
C VAL A 6 -7.77 5.73 -13.68
N ASN A 7 -8.30 4.57 -14.08
CA ASN A 7 -8.86 4.39 -15.41
C ASN A 7 -10.38 4.62 -15.39
N PHE A 8 -10.82 5.73 -16.00
CA PHE A 8 -12.24 6.09 -16.01
C PHE A 8 -13.09 5.16 -16.89
N ALA A 9 -12.48 4.31 -17.73
CA ALA A 9 -13.22 3.26 -18.46
C ALA A 9 -13.89 2.26 -17.50
N TYR A 10 -13.34 2.09 -16.30
CA TYR A 10 -13.87 1.21 -15.26
C TYR A 10 -14.63 1.96 -14.17
N LEU A 11 -14.96 3.24 -14.41
CA LEU A 11 -15.69 4.02 -13.42
C LEU A 11 -17.06 3.39 -13.18
N ASP A 12 -17.26 2.88 -11.98
CA ASP A 12 -18.53 2.37 -11.49
C ASP A 12 -19.18 3.45 -10.63
N GLU A 13 -20.28 4.01 -11.13
CA GLU A 13 -21.00 5.08 -10.45
C GLU A 13 -21.76 4.52 -9.26
N PHE A 14 -21.31 4.86 -8.06
CA PHE A 14 -22.00 4.52 -6.82
C PHE A 14 -22.80 5.72 -6.30
N LEU A 15 -24.12 5.61 -6.43
CA LEU A 15 -25.06 6.61 -5.93
C LEU A 15 -25.53 6.23 -4.54
N TYR A 16 -25.25 7.09 -3.56
CA TYR A 16 -25.90 6.98 -2.25
C TYR A 16 -27.42 7.11 -2.43
N PRO A 17 -28.22 6.45 -1.57
CA PRO A 17 -29.68 6.53 -1.66
C PRO A 17 -30.18 7.98 -1.72
N GLY A 18 -30.87 8.34 -2.80
CA GLY A 18 -31.41 9.70 -3.03
C GLY A 18 -30.53 10.62 -3.86
N SER A 19 -29.30 10.21 -4.20
CA SER A 19 -28.41 10.94 -5.09
C SER A 19 -28.92 10.94 -6.52
N ASP A 20 -28.88 12.10 -7.16
CA ASP A 20 -29.17 12.34 -8.59
C ASP A 20 -27.90 12.75 -9.36
N ALA A 21 -26.73 12.43 -8.80
CA ALA A 21 -25.46 12.66 -9.46
C ALA A 21 -25.41 11.99 -10.83
N ASN A 22 -24.68 12.63 -11.75
CA ASN A 22 -24.48 12.14 -13.10
C ASN A 22 -23.01 12.31 -13.46
N TRP A 23 -22.35 11.20 -13.80
CA TRP A 23 -20.98 11.23 -14.28
C TRP A 23 -20.94 11.15 -15.82
N VAL A 24 -20.07 11.95 -16.40
CA VAL A 24 -19.79 11.95 -17.84
C VAL A 24 -18.32 11.64 -18.03
N ILE A 25 -18.05 10.47 -18.60
CA ILE A 25 -16.70 10.02 -18.94
C ILE A 25 -16.30 10.57 -20.31
N ALA A 26 -15.08 11.11 -20.40
CA ALA A 26 -14.52 11.54 -21.66
C ALA A 26 -14.15 10.34 -22.54
N ASN A 27 -14.21 10.51 -23.86
CA ASN A 27 -13.95 9.43 -24.82
C ASN A 27 -12.51 8.87 -24.79
N ASP A 28 -11.59 9.55 -24.10
CA ASP A 28 -10.21 9.09 -23.90
C ASP A 28 -10.05 8.21 -22.65
N ASP A 29 -11.11 8.03 -21.86
CA ASP A 29 -11.13 7.32 -20.59
C ASP A 29 -10.13 7.86 -19.55
N LEU A 30 -9.64 9.09 -19.75
CA LEU A 30 -8.70 9.76 -18.85
C LEU A 30 -9.36 10.75 -17.90
N SER A 31 -10.62 11.09 -18.14
CA SER A 31 -11.32 12.06 -17.28
C SER A 31 -12.80 11.77 -17.12
N GLY A 32 -13.32 12.20 -15.98
CA GLY A 32 -14.73 12.09 -15.61
C GLY A 32 -15.22 13.40 -15.01
N THR A 33 -16.46 13.77 -15.34
CA THR A 33 -17.11 14.98 -14.80
C THR A 33 -18.38 14.59 -14.07
N GLN A 34 -18.49 14.95 -12.80
CA GLN A 34 -19.76 14.99 -12.10
C GLN A 34 -20.47 16.29 -12.46
N THR A 35 -21.68 16.21 -13.02
CA THR A 35 -22.34 17.38 -13.64
C THR A 35 -23.48 18.00 -12.83
N VAL A 36 -23.91 17.38 -11.73
CA VAL A 36 -25.17 17.73 -11.05
C VAL A 36 -24.90 18.23 -9.63
N ASN A 37 -25.54 19.31 -9.23
CA ASN A 37 -25.55 19.70 -7.83
C ASN A 37 -26.49 18.76 -7.06
N SER A 38 -25.94 17.62 -6.61
CA SER A 38 -26.69 16.61 -5.87
C SER A 38 -26.75 16.95 -4.39
N SER A 39 -27.97 16.99 -3.85
CA SER A 39 -28.23 17.16 -2.41
C SER A 39 -27.75 16.01 -1.52
N HIS A 40 -27.32 14.89 -2.13
CA HIS A 40 -26.76 13.73 -1.47
C HIS A 40 -25.36 13.45 -2.01
N PRO A 41 -24.49 12.81 -1.22
CA PRO A 41 -23.16 12.55 -1.68
C PRO A 41 -23.16 11.45 -2.75
N ASN A 42 -22.07 11.33 -3.49
CA ASN A 42 -21.85 10.25 -4.45
C ASN A 42 -20.37 9.90 -4.50
N LEU A 43 -20.11 8.63 -4.83
CA LEU A 43 -18.79 8.12 -5.07
C LEU A 43 -18.72 7.55 -6.48
N ALA A 44 -17.58 7.70 -7.11
CA ALA A 44 -17.30 7.03 -8.36
C ALA A 44 -16.05 6.17 -8.18
N LEU A 45 -16.25 4.85 -8.28
CA LEU A 45 -15.32 3.81 -7.85
C LEU A 45 -14.61 3.20 -9.07
N PHE A 46 -13.46 2.57 -8.85
CA PHE A 46 -12.59 2.08 -9.94
C PHE A 46 -12.43 0.56 -9.99
N GLY A 47 -13.05 -0.17 -9.07
CA GLY A 47 -13.15 -1.63 -8.99
C GLY A 47 -11.96 -2.34 -8.36
N GLU A 48 -10.92 -1.62 -7.93
CA GLU A 48 -9.68 -2.18 -7.44
C GLU A 48 -9.34 -1.63 -6.05
N ASP A 49 -8.90 -2.51 -5.14
CA ASP A 49 -8.43 -2.14 -3.81
C ASP A 49 -7.33 -1.08 -3.91
N ALA A 50 -7.49 0.02 -3.18
CA ALA A 50 -6.61 1.16 -3.27
C ALA A 50 -5.33 1.03 -2.45
N GLN A 51 -5.31 0.09 -1.52
CA GLN A 51 -4.18 -0.10 -0.63
C GLN A 51 -2.94 -0.55 -1.40
N ARG A 52 -1.78 -0.13 -0.91
CA ARG A 52 -0.49 -0.30 -1.60
C ARG A 52 -0.41 0.39 -2.95
N GLY A 53 -1.38 1.25 -3.28
CA GLY A 53 -1.45 2.02 -4.50
C GLY A 53 -0.90 3.43 -4.32
N THR A 54 -0.39 3.97 -5.41
CA THR A 54 -0.14 5.40 -5.51
C THR A 54 -0.79 5.99 -6.75
N TYR A 55 -1.47 7.11 -6.54
CA TYR A 55 -2.40 7.71 -7.49
C TYR A 55 -2.02 9.15 -7.77
N ALA A 56 -2.18 9.56 -9.02
CA ALA A 56 -2.00 10.94 -9.47
C ALA A 56 -3.18 11.39 -10.32
N PHE A 57 -3.87 12.45 -9.89
CA PHE A 57 -5.02 12.99 -10.62
C PHE A 57 -5.15 14.50 -10.41
N GLN A 58 -5.86 15.17 -11.32
CA GLN A 58 -6.30 16.55 -11.12
C GLN A 58 -7.73 16.59 -10.66
N MET A 59 -8.02 17.54 -9.77
CA MET A 59 -9.36 17.93 -9.36
C MET A 59 -9.63 19.37 -9.79
N LYS A 60 -10.82 19.67 -10.32
CA LYS A 60 -11.22 21.04 -10.70
C LYS A 60 -12.73 21.22 -10.60
N VAL A 61 -13.18 22.31 -9.99
CA VAL A 61 -14.57 22.76 -10.14
C VAL A 61 -14.65 23.68 -11.37
N ASN A 62 -15.27 23.21 -12.47
CA ASN A 62 -15.29 23.90 -13.76
C ASN A 62 -16.42 24.94 -13.91
N THR A 63 -16.93 25.43 -12.78
CA THR A 63 -17.97 26.46 -12.70
C THR A 63 -17.52 27.57 -11.73
N THR A 64 -18.31 28.63 -11.63
CA THR A 64 -18.25 29.62 -10.53
C THR A 64 -19.52 29.56 -9.68
N GLY A 65 -20.30 28.48 -9.86
CA GLY A 65 -21.53 28.21 -9.13
C GLY A 65 -21.24 27.24 -7.99
N ASP A 66 -21.95 27.47 -6.90
CA ASP A 66 -21.82 26.77 -5.64
C ASP A 66 -20.45 26.87 -4.95
N ASP A 67 -20.41 26.44 -3.69
CA ASP A 67 -19.22 26.52 -2.84
C ASP A 67 -19.03 25.28 -1.94
N ASP A 68 -19.58 24.16 -2.40
CA ASP A 68 -19.72 22.92 -1.65
C ASP A 68 -18.54 21.95 -1.87
N TYR A 69 -18.78 20.65 -1.75
CA TYR A 69 -17.74 19.66 -1.51
C TYR A 69 -17.33 18.89 -2.76
N LEU A 70 -16.01 18.76 -2.94
CA LEU A 70 -15.37 17.73 -3.75
C LEU A 70 -14.32 16.99 -2.91
N GLY A 71 -13.82 15.86 -3.39
CA GLY A 71 -12.85 15.08 -2.64
C GLY A 71 -12.64 13.67 -3.19
N PHE A 72 -12.14 12.79 -2.33
CA PHE A 72 -11.97 11.39 -2.65
C PHE A 72 -12.05 10.53 -1.39
N ALA A 73 -12.39 9.26 -1.57
CA ALA A 73 -12.43 8.23 -0.55
C ALA A 73 -11.29 7.23 -0.75
N LEU A 74 -10.79 6.66 0.34
CA LEU A 74 -9.78 5.61 0.36
C LEU A 74 -10.27 4.47 1.25
N GLY A 75 -10.19 3.24 0.75
CA GLY A 75 -10.65 2.07 1.47
C GLY A 75 -12.17 1.90 1.47
N PHE A 76 -12.88 2.52 0.52
CA PHE A 76 -14.35 2.36 0.45
C PHE A 76 -14.70 1.13 -0.38
N ASP A 77 -15.49 0.23 0.18
CA ASP A 77 -16.06 -0.91 -0.54
C ASP A 77 -17.54 -0.70 -0.84
N ARG A 78 -17.99 -1.24 -1.98
CA ARG A 78 -19.41 -1.30 -2.30
C ARG A 78 -20.17 -2.03 -1.19
N GLY A 79 -21.12 -1.34 -0.55
CA GLY A 79 -21.88 -1.83 0.60
C GLY A 79 -21.64 -1.00 1.86
N ASP A 80 -20.50 -0.31 1.97
CA ASP A 80 -20.12 0.49 3.14
C ASP A 80 -21.06 1.67 3.42
N GLU A 81 -21.86 2.08 2.45
CA GLU A 81 -22.92 3.07 2.65
C GLU A 81 -23.94 2.65 3.72
N THR A 82 -24.09 1.35 3.97
CA THR A 82 -25.06 0.79 4.92
C THR A 82 -24.49 -0.30 5.82
N ALA A 83 -23.25 -0.72 5.60
CA ALA A 83 -22.61 -1.78 6.37
C ALA A 83 -22.30 -1.34 7.80
N ALA A 84 -22.61 -2.21 8.78
CA ALA A 84 -22.37 -1.91 10.20
C ALA A 84 -20.88 -1.91 10.56
N ASP A 85 -20.07 -2.52 9.71
CA ASP A 85 -18.62 -2.68 9.75
C ASP A 85 -17.89 -1.82 8.71
N ALA A 86 -18.59 -0.88 8.05
CA ALA A 86 -17.95 0.09 7.15
C ALA A 86 -16.76 0.76 7.86
N ASP A 87 -15.63 0.87 7.18
CA ASP A 87 -14.38 1.41 7.72
C ASP A 87 -13.56 2.00 6.56
N TRP A 88 -13.57 3.32 6.41
CA TRP A 88 -12.96 3.96 5.25
C TRP A 88 -12.60 5.43 5.53
N LEU A 89 -11.73 6.01 4.70
CA LEU A 89 -11.29 7.40 4.84
C LEU A 89 -11.92 8.28 3.77
N VAL A 90 -12.28 9.51 4.14
CA VAL A 90 -12.69 10.55 3.20
C VAL A 90 -11.81 11.77 3.33
N VAL A 91 -11.35 12.29 2.19
CA VAL A 91 -10.76 13.61 2.06
C VAL A 91 -11.76 14.49 1.37
N ASP A 92 -12.31 15.46 2.06
CA ASP A 92 -13.26 16.42 1.51
C ASP A 92 -12.70 17.84 1.50
N TRP A 93 -13.18 18.67 0.58
CA TRP A 93 -12.73 20.03 0.41
C TRP A 93 -13.89 20.97 0.06
N LYS A 94 -14.13 21.98 0.90
CA LYS A 94 -15.18 23.00 0.70
C LYS A 94 -14.61 24.38 0.38
N GLN A 95 -15.25 25.16 -0.50
CA GLN A 95 -14.79 26.50 -0.90
C GLN A 95 -15.06 27.57 0.16
N LEU A 96 -16.32 27.75 0.55
CA LEU A 96 -16.73 28.78 1.51
C LEU A 96 -17.36 28.15 2.75
N PRO A 97 -17.30 28.79 3.92
CA PRO A 97 -18.05 28.33 5.07
C PRO A 97 -19.55 28.57 4.85
N GLN A 98 -20.36 27.60 5.22
CA GLN A 98 -21.81 27.74 5.34
C GLN A 98 -22.23 27.44 6.80
N SER A 99 -23.51 27.62 7.13
CA SER A 99 -23.98 27.43 8.52
C SER A 99 -23.69 26.01 9.02
N GLY A 100 -22.74 25.88 9.96
CA GLY A 100 -22.36 24.61 10.56
C GLY A 100 -21.25 23.85 9.82
N THR A 101 -20.63 24.45 8.80
CA THR A 101 -19.54 23.84 8.03
C THR A 101 -18.35 24.79 7.91
N LEU A 102 -17.15 24.23 7.84
CA LEU A 102 -15.92 24.97 7.62
C LEU A 102 -15.54 24.89 6.14
N LYS A 103 -14.85 25.93 5.65
CA LYS A 103 -14.09 25.81 4.40
C LYS A 103 -12.75 25.13 4.69
N GLY A 104 -12.14 24.57 3.65
CA GLY A 104 -10.84 23.91 3.74
C GLY A 104 -10.93 22.43 3.46
N MET A 105 -9.75 21.81 3.40
CA MET A 105 -9.58 20.38 3.13
C MET A 105 -9.35 19.61 4.44
N PHE A 106 -10.07 18.52 4.63
CA PHE A 106 -10.01 17.71 5.85
C PHE A 106 -9.93 16.23 5.52
N LEU A 107 -9.25 15.47 6.38
CA LEU A 107 -9.22 14.02 6.40
C LEU A 107 -10.14 13.54 7.53
N SER A 108 -11.09 12.68 7.20
CA SER A 108 -12.00 12.06 8.18
C SER A 108 -12.03 10.55 8.04
N HIS A 109 -12.29 9.87 9.15
CA HIS A 109 -12.50 8.43 9.25
C HIS A 109 -13.97 8.12 9.42
N VAL A 110 -14.51 7.28 8.56
CA VAL A 110 -15.92 6.89 8.56
C VAL A 110 -16.02 5.45 9.03
N GLN A 111 -16.85 5.23 10.06
CA GLN A 111 -17.06 3.91 10.66
C GLN A 111 -18.54 3.60 10.82
N GLY A 112 -18.97 2.39 10.48
CA GLY A 112 -20.32 1.86 10.69
C GLY A 112 -21.42 2.42 9.77
N ALA A 113 -22.63 1.85 9.92
CA ALA A 113 -23.74 1.98 8.97
C ALA A 113 -24.30 3.40 8.86
N GLN A 114 -23.98 4.08 7.76
CA GLN A 114 -24.39 5.48 7.53
C GLN A 114 -25.87 5.59 7.15
N ASN A 115 -26.72 5.94 8.13
CA ASN A 115 -28.14 6.19 7.90
C ASN A 115 -28.43 7.69 7.73
N ASN A 116 -28.92 8.14 6.57
CA ASN A 116 -29.50 9.47 6.28
C ASN A 116 -28.63 10.57 5.60
N GLY A 117 -27.71 10.21 4.70
CA GLY A 117 -27.29 11.12 3.61
C GLY A 117 -26.50 12.39 3.95
N ASN A 118 -26.31 12.76 5.23
CA ASN A 118 -25.62 13.99 5.65
C ASN A 118 -24.14 13.76 6.09
N HIS A 119 -23.58 12.58 5.83
CA HIS A 119 -22.55 12.00 6.70
C HIS A 119 -21.18 11.82 6.03
N MET A 120 -20.92 12.48 4.90
CA MET A 120 -19.60 12.38 4.24
C MET A 120 -18.85 13.70 4.20
N SER A 121 -19.50 14.76 4.70
CA SER A 121 -18.91 16.08 4.82
C SER A 121 -18.47 16.38 6.24
N HIS A 122 -17.33 17.05 6.37
CA HIS A 122 -16.87 17.74 7.55
C HIS A 122 -17.89 18.83 7.95
N SER A 123 -18.88 18.44 8.75
CA SER A 123 -19.84 19.35 9.39
C SER A 123 -19.60 19.35 10.90
N ILE A 124 -19.59 20.55 11.49
CA ILE A 124 -19.23 20.78 12.89
C ILE A 124 -20.21 20.13 13.88
N ALA A 125 -21.33 19.60 13.39
CA ALA A 125 -22.38 18.95 14.16
C ALA A 125 -22.28 17.41 14.16
N VAL A 126 -21.49 16.80 13.27
CA VAL A 126 -21.19 15.36 13.31
C VAL A 126 -19.94 15.20 14.16
N ARG A 127 -20.09 15.29 15.48
CA ARG A 127 -19.00 15.03 16.42
C ARG A 127 -19.44 14.08 17.53
N GLU A 128 -18.59 13.07 17.68
CA GLU A 128 -18.42 12.13 18.79
C GLU A 128 -19.14 10.79 18.67
N CYS A 129 -18.36 9.80 18.21
CA CYS A 129 -18.62 8.39 18.42
C CYS A 129 -18.72 8.15 19.93
N THR A 130 -19.91 7.85 20.43
CA THR A 130 -20.09 7.44 21.84
C THR A 130 -20.29 5.93 21.98
N THR A 131 -20.50 5.20 20.88
CA THR A 131 -20.80 3.76 20.90
C THR A 131 -20.21 3.04 19.68
N PRO A 132 -19.43 1.96 19.86
CA PRO A 132 -18.99 1.08 18.77
C PRO A 132 -20.18 0.46 18.00
N GLY A 133 -20.09 0.37 16.66
CA GLY A 133 -21.16 -0.19 15.80
C GLY A 133 -22.28 0.80 15.41
N VAL A 134 -22.10 2.08 15.70
CA VAL A 134 -22.98 3.18 15.23
C VAL A 134 -22.22 4.01 14.21
N ALA A 135 -22.89 4.43 13.13
CA ALA A 135 -22.33 5.35 12.15
C ALA A 135 -21.61 6.54 12.79
N CYS A 136 -20.34 6.69 12.50
CA CYS A 136 -19.49 7.77 12.96
C CYS A 136 -18.66 8.33 11.80
N VAL A 137 -18.39 9.63 11.88
CA VAL A 137 -17.42 10.34 11.04
C VAL A 137 -16.54 11.12 11.99
N THR A 138 -15.28 10.72 12.10
CA THR A 138 -14.28 11.39 12.94
C THR A 138 -13.35 12.19 12.07
N GLU A 139 -13.34 13.51 12.23
CA GLU A 139 -12.27 14.33 11.66
C GLU A 139 -10.93 13.95 12.30
N LEU A 140 -10.00 13.45 11.49
CA LEU A 140 -8.66 13.09 11.93
C LEU A 140 -7.73 14.31 11.90
N ALA A 141 -7.78 15.07 10.81
CA ALA A 141 -6.90 16.22 10.61
C ALA A 141 -7.44 17.21 9.58
N ALA A 142 -7.11 18.49 9.76
CA ALA A 142 -7.18 19.49 8.71
C ALA A 142 -5.88 19.47 7.88
N ALA A 143 -5.98 19.72 6.57
CA ALA A 143 -4.81 19.77 5.69
C ALA A 143 -3.82 20.85 6.11
N ASN A 144 -2.52 20.57 5.99
CA ASN A 144 -1.45 21.44 6.49
C ASN A 144 -1.49 22.87 5.93
N THR A 145 -1.70 23.04 4.62
CA THR A 145 -1.79 24.36 3.98
C THR A 145 -3.21 24.71 3.52
N LEU A 146 -4.06 23.69 3.34
CA LEU A 146 -5.42 23.83 2.81
C LEU A 146 -6.53 23.70 3.85
N GLY A 147 -6.22 23.38 5.12
CA GLY A 147 -7.23 23.16 6.18
C GLY A 147 -8.10 24.37 6.52
N GLY A 148 -7.64 25.58 6.20
CA GLY A 148 -8.42 26.83 6.30
C GLY A 148 -8.66 27.52 4.96
N THR A 149 -8.32 26.87 3.85
CA THR A 149 -8.30 27.46 2.51
C THR A 149 -9.20 26.65 1.59
N GLY A 150 -10.32 27.22 1.16
CA GLY A 150 -11.18 26.57 0.19
C GLY A 150 -10.59 26.52 -1.22
N TRP A 151 -11.13 25.63 -2.04
CA TRP A 151 -10.77 25.53 -3.45
C TRP A 151 -11.20 26.78 -4.23
N ALA A 152 -10.55 27.06 -5.35
CA ALA A 152 -10.81 28.23 -6.20
C ALA A 152 -11.51 27.80 -7.48
N ASP A 153 -12.49 28.59 -7.92
CA ASP A 153 -13.21 28.36 -9.17
C ASP A 153 -12.28 28.16 -10.36
N LYS A 154 -12.54 27.13 -11.16
CA LYS A 154 -11.85 26.82 -12.42
C LYS A 154 -10.34 26.62 -12.29
N ARG A 155 -9.83 26.45 -11.06
CA ARG A 155 -8.45 26.08 -10.80
C ARG A 155 -8.32 24.56 -10.75
N SER A 156 -7.40 24.02 -11.55
CA SER A 156 -6.95 22.64 -11.40
C SER A 156 -5.98 22.53 -10.22
N TYR A 157 -6.14 21.46 -9.45
CA TYR A 157 -5.25 21.06 -8.37
C TYR A 157 -4.71 19.68 -8.69
N THR A 158 -3.40 19.52 -8.69
CA THR A 158 -2.76 18.20 -8.87
C THR A 158 -2.65 17.51 -7.52
N VAL A 159 -3.24 16.33 -7.40
CA VAL A 159 -3.25 15.54 -6.16
C VAL A 159 -2.44 14.27 -6.38
N HIS A 160 -1.53 13.99 -5.45
CA HIS A 160 -0.88 12.69 -5.34
C HIS A 160 -1.27 12.03 -4.02
N VAL A 161 -1.61 10.74 -4.07
CA VAL A 161 -2.02 9.96 -2.90
C VAL A 161 -1.22 8.67 -2.84
N THR A 162 -0.35 8.53 -1.85
CA THR A 162 0.32 7.27 -1.49
C THR A 162 -0.44 6.65 -0.34
N TYR A 163 -1.08 5.51 -0.60
CA TYR A 163 -1.91 4.82 0.38
C TYR A 163 -1.34 3.43 0.67
N ARG A 164 -0.97 3.20 1.92
CA ARG A 164 -0.42 1.95 2.47
C ARG A 164 -1.23 1.55 3.70
N PRO A 165 -1.18 0.28 4.14
CA PRO A 165 -1.72 -0.09 5.45
C PRO A 165 -1.11 0.74 6.58
N GLU A 166 0.18 1.01 6.53
CA GLU A 166 0.95 1.64 7.61
C GLU A 166 1.20 3.15 7.43
N SER A 167 0.85 3.73 6.27
CA SER A 167 1.12 5.14 5.98
C SER A 167 0.18 5.73 4.94
N LEU A 168 -0.06 7.04 5.06
CA LEU A 168 -0.84 7.85 4.15
C LEU A 168 -0.10 9.15 3.88
N LEU A 169 0.28 9.39 2.63
CA LEU A 169 0.85 10.66 2.17
C LEU A 169 -0.02 11.24 1.06
N ILE A 170 -0.48 12.47 1.26
CA ILE A 170 -1.25 13.23 0.27
C ILE A 170 -0.57 14.57 0.03
N THR A 171 -0.31 14.86 -1.23
CA THR A 171 0.16 16.17 -1.67
C THR A 171 -0.83 16.84 -2.61
N VAL A 172 -0.91 18.17 -2.53
CA VAL A 172 -1.68 19.00 -3.47
C VAL A 172 -0.77 20.08 -4.03
N ASP A 173 -0.66 20.15 -5.36
CA ASP A 173 0.28 21.02 -6.09
C ASP A 173 1.73 20.89 -5.56
N GLY A 174 2.12 19.67 -5.20
CA GLY A 174 3.45 19.33 -4.65
C GLY A 174 3.70 19.73 -3.22
N LYS A 175 2.68 20.19 -2.48
CA LYS A 175 2.78 20.47 -1.05
C LYS A 175 2.17 19.34 -0.24
N VAL A 176 2.87 18.91 0.81
CA VAL A 176 2.33 17.93 1.76
C VAL A 176 1.14 18.54 2.50
N GLU A 177 -0.02 17.91 2.33
CA GLU A 177 -1.25 18.26 3.04
C GLU A 177 -1.55 17.27 4.17
N PHE A 178 -1.26 15.99 3.97
CA PHE A 178 -1.36 14.93 4.97
C PHE A 178 -0.16 13.98 4.86
N ASP A 179 0.44 13.62 5.98
CA ASP A 179 1.54 12.65 6.10
C ASP A 179 1.41 11.98 7.47
N PHE A 180 0.73 10.85 7.52
CA PHE A 180 0.30 10.21 8.76
C PHE A 180 0.47 8.69 8.72
N LYS A 181 0.62 8.12 9.91
CA LYS A 181 0.53 6.70 10.20
C LYS A 181 -0.76 6.42 11.01
N PRO A 182 -1.30 5.19 11.00
CA PRO A 182 -2.45 4.85 11.84
C PRO A 182 -2.20 5.16 13.33
N SER A 183 -0.97 4.99 13.80
CA SER A 183 -0.56 5.25 15.18
C SER A 183 -0.59 6.73 15.59
N ASP A 184 -0.63 7.66 14.63
CA ASP A 184 -0.88 9.09 14.89
C ASP A 184 -2.32 9.34 15.37
N PHE A 185 -3.21 8.36 15.20
CA PHE A 185 -4.63 8.41 15.60
C PHE A 185 -4.99 7.27 16.56
N PRO A 186 -4.52 7.30 17.83
CA PRO A 186 -4.69 6.19 18.76
C PRO A 186 -6.15 5.75 18.92
N GLY A 187 -6.40 4.47 18.67
CA GLY A 187 -7.71 3.85 18.84
C GLY A 187 -8.71 4.13 17.72
N GLN A 188 -8.32 4.79 16.63
CA GLN A 188 -9.16 4.92 15.44
C GLN A 188 -9.11 3.64 14.59
N PHE A 189 -7.93 3.06 14.39
CA PHE A 189 -7.70 1.96 13.46
C PHE A 189 -7.46 0.63 14.18
N ALA A 190 -8.25 -0.39 13.84
CA ALA A 190 -8.05 -1.74 14.35
C ALA A 190 -6.73 -2.31 13.79
N GLY A 191 -5.86 -2.84 14.66
CA GLY A 191 -4.60 -3.45 14.22
C GLY A 191 -3.53 -2.46 13.77
N ASP A 192 -3.70 -1.15 14.00
CA ASP A 192 -2.77 -0.10 13.57
C ASP A 192 -2.53 -0.08 12.06
N VAL A 193 -3.60 -0.34 11.28
CA VAL A 193 -3.60 -0.33 9.81
C VAL A 193 -4.75 0.50 9.26
N PHE A 194 -4.48 1.29 8.21
CA PHE A 194 -5.52 1.95 7.43
C PHE A 194 -6.39 0.94 6.68
N PRO A 195 -7.67 1.24 6.44
CA PRO A 195 -8.64 0.29 5.87
C PRO A 195 -8.30 -0.14 4.43
N THR A 196 -8.66 -1.38 4.08
CA THR A 196 -8.66 -1.88 2.69
C THR A 196 -9.89 -1.38 1.95
N GLY A 197 -9.92 -1.52 0.63
CA GLY A 197 -11.04 -1.13 -0.22
C GLY A 197 -10.65 -0.07 -1.26
N GLU A 198 -11.59 0.37 -2.07
CA GLU A 198 -11.30 1.10 -3.31
C GLU A 198 -10.96 2.59 -3.10
N LEU A 199 -10.41 3.20 -4.17
CA LEU A 199 -10.32 4.65 -4.33
C LEU A 199 -11.64 5.10 -4.95
N GLY A 200 -12.25 6.14 -4.39
CA GLY A 200 -13.46 6.73 -4.95
C GLY A 200 -13.35 8.24 -5.12
N PHE A 201 -13.91 8.81 -6.19
CA PHE A 201 -14.07 10.26 -6.28
C PHE A 201 -15.38 10.72 -5.66
N TYR A 202 -15.29 11.72 -4.79
CA TYR A 202 -16.39 12.19 -3.95
C TYR A 202 -16.88 13.56 -4.39
N THR A 203 -18.20 13.75 -4.38
CA THR A 203 -18.82 15.07 -4.45
C THR A 203 -20.08 15.14 -3.59
N LEU A 204 -20.39 16.33 -3.07
CA LEU A 204 -21.64 16.62 -2.37
C LEU A 204 -22.02 18.08 -2.59
N SER A 205 -23.25 18.30 -3.04
CA SER A 205 -23.85 19.62 -3.27
C SER A 205 -23.04 20.52 -4.21
N GLN A 206 -22.15 19.93 -5.02
CA GLN A 206 -21.30 20.64 -5.95
C GLN A 206 -21.45 20.05 -7.35
N GLU A 207 -21.75 20.91 -8.33
CA GLU A 207 -21.78 20.54 -9.74
C GLU A 207 -20.45 20.82 -10.44
N GLN A 208 -20.29 20.22 -11.63
CA GLN A 208 -19.18 20.49 -12.56
C GLN A 208 -17.80 20.18 -11.94
N VAL A 209 -17.74 19.14 -11.12
CA VAL A 209 -16.49 18.64 -10.55
C VAL A 209 -15.84 17.71 -11.56
N PHE A 210 -14.63 18.07 -11.96
CA PHE A 210 -13.84 17.39 -12.97
C PHE A 210 -12.66 16.68 -12.33
N TYR A 211 -12.50 15.40 -12.66
CA TYR A 211 -11.37 14.58 -12.30
C TYR A 211 -10.63 14.15 -13.56
N THR A 212 -9.30 14.19 -13.55
CA THR A 212 -8.47 13.70 -14.66
C THR A 212 -7.32 12.90 -14.14
N ASN A 213 -7.13 11.73 -14.72
CA ASN A 213 -6.00 10.87 -14.47
C ASN A 213 -4.73 11.47 -15.11
N LEU A 214 -3.64 11.44 -14.36
CA LEU A 214 -2.32 11.90 -14.82
C LEU A 214 -1.42 10.72 -15.18
N ALA A 215 -1.91 9.72 -15.93
CA ALA A 215 -1.10 8.54 -16.26
C ALA A 215 0.23 8.88 -16.97
N PRO A 216 1.33 8.18 -16.65
CA PRO A 216 1.72 7.58 -15.37
C PRO A 216 2.73 8.51 -14.66
N PHE A 217 2.25 9.45 -13.86
CA PHE A 217 3.08 10.27 -12.97
C PHE A 217 2.73 10.01 -11.50
N GLY A 218 2.55 8.74 -11.15
CA GLY A 218 2.56 8.30 -9.74
C GLY A 218 4.01 8.10 -9.31
N PRO A 219 4.32 8.20 -8.00
CA PRO A 219 5.66 8.29 -7.43
C PRO A 219 6.69 7.40 -8.10
N SER A 220 7.82 8.01 -8.41
CA SER A 220 9.04 7.42 -8.97
C SER A 220 9.70 6.35 -8.11
N ILE A 221 9.22 6.10 -6.88
CA ILE A 221 9.65 4.95 -6.08
C ILE A 221 8.50 4.21 -5.44
N CYS A 222 8.60 2.89 -5.50
CA CYS A 222 7.51 1.99 -5.20
C CYS A 222 8.06 0.67 -4.70
N ASN A 223 7.76 0.30 -3.46
CA ASN A 223 8.14 -0.99 -2.90
C ASN A 223 7.35 -2.12 -3.59
N THR A 224 8.06 -3.09 -4.17
CA THR A 224 7.44 -4.26 -4.83
C THR A 224 7.24 -5.46 -3.91
N THR A 225 7.74 -5.38 -2.67
CA THR A 225 7.60 -6.45 -1.68
C THR A 225 6.17 -6.52 -1.14
N ASN A 226 5.56 -7.70 -1.21
CA ASN A 226 4.49 -8.01 -0.26
C ASN A 226 5.18 -8.33 1.07
N ILE A 227 4.59 -7.94 2.20
CA ILE A 227 5.15 -8.21 3.55
C ILE A 227 5.34 -9.73 3.80
N ALA A 228 4.72 -10.59 2.99
CA ALA A 228 4.89 -12.05 2.99
C ALA A 228 6.02 -12.58 2.08
N ASP A 229 6.56 -11.79 1.16
CA ASP A 229 7.38 -12.30 0.02
C ASP A 229 8.86 -11.86 0.07
N THR A 230 9.34 -11.23 1.15
CA THR A 230 10.77 -10.85 1.25
C THR A 230 11.39 -11.42 2.50
N SER A 231 11.36 -12.75 2.55
CA SER A 231 12.29 -13.56 3.32
C SER A 231 13.61 -13.67 2.55
N ILE A 232 14.70 -13.22 3.15
CA ILE A 232 16.05 -13.46 2.67
C ILE A 232 16.66 -14.51 3.60
N THR A 233 16.86 -15.71 3.08
CA THR A 233 17.58 -16.76 3.79
C THR A 233 19.08 -16.60 3.59
N VAL A 234 19.83 -16.69 4.68
CA VAL A 234 21.28 -16.53 4.74
C VAL A 234 21.84 -17.75 5.47
N PRO A 235 22.83 -18.46 4.90
CA PRO A 235 23.47 -19.58 5.57
C PRO A 235 24.05 -19.18 6.94
N LEU A 236 23.91 -20.05 7.93
CA LEU A 236 24.58 -19.88 9.23
C LEU A 236 26.09 -19.64 9.06
N ASN A 237 26.68 -18.84 9.95
CA ASN A 237 28.10 -18.45 9.95
C ASN A 237 28.55 -17.60 8.74
N SER A 238 27.61 -16.98 8.01
CA SER A 238 27.92 -16.07 6.88
C SER A 238 28.40 -14.68 7.32
N GLY A 239 28.33 -14.36 8.61
CA GLY A 239 28.67 -13.04 9.14
C GLY A 239 27.69 -11.96 8.68
N THR A 240 28.23 -10.88 8.11
CA THR A 240 27.43 -9.72 7.66
C THR A 240 26.79 -9.97 6.30
N THR A 241 25.48 -9.82 6.23
CA THR A 241 24.71 -9.87 4.97
C THR A 241 24.53 -8.47 4.40
N THR A 242 24.69 -8.32 3.09
CA THR A 242 24.40 -7.08 2.36
C THR A 242 23.17 -7.28 1.49
N VAL A 243 22.14 -6.46 1.69
CA VAL A 243 20.91 -6.48 0.89
C VAL A 243 20.92 -5.31 -0.07
N ASN A 244 20.68 -5.58 -1.36
CA ASN A 244 20.49 -4.54 -2.36
C ASN A 244 19.04 -4.09 -2.38
N VAL A 245 18.77 -2.91 -1.82
CA VAL A 245 17.40 -2.37 -1.68
C VAL A 245 16.79 -2.10 -3.04
N ALA A 246 17.59 -1.70 -4.04
CA ALA A 246 17.10 -1.41 -5.39
C ALA A 246 16.40 -2.60 -6.07
N ASN A 247 16.65 -3.84 -5.66
CA ASN A 247 15.95 -5.01 -6.21
C ASN A 247 14.48 -5.10 -5.77
N TYR A 248 14.11 -4.37 -4.72
CA TYR A 248 12.82 -4.46 -4.04
C TYR A 248 11.98 -3.20 -4.21
N PHE A 249 12.46 -2.25 -5.02
CA PHE A 249 11.74 -1.06 -5.40
C PHE A 249 11.76 -0.94 -6.91
N THR A 250 10.67 -0.45 -7.47
CA THR A 250 10.57 -0.10 -8.89
C THR A 250 10.35 1.38 -9.03
N ASP A 251 10.81 1.90 -10.16
CA ASP A 251 10.52 3.22 -10.66
C ASP A 251 9.60 3.09 -11.89
N PRO A 252 8.29 3.37 -11.73
CA PRO A 252 7.31 3.26 -12.80
C PRO A 252 7.40 4.39 -13.84
N GLU A 253 8.11 5.49 -13.56
CA GLU A 253 8.21 6.67 -14.41
C GLU A 253 9.24 6.45 -15.54
N GLY A 254 10.15 5.49 -15.34
CA GLY A 254 11.05 4.98 -16.36
C GLY A 254 12.22 5.91 -16.65
N ASP A 255 12.49 6.89 -15.78
CA ASP A 255 13.83 7.38 -15.61
C ASP A 255 14.69 6.37 -14.84
N SER A 256 15.95 6.72 -14.62
CA SER A 256 16.87 5.80 -13.98
C SER A 256 16.65 5.94 -12.48
N PHE A 257 16.04 4.94 -11.83
CA PHE A 257 16.03 4.84 -10.37
C PHE A 257 17.43 5.15 -9.80
N VAL A 258 17.60 6.32 -9.21
CA VAL A 258 18.78 6.69 -8.43
C VAL A 258 18.30 6.85 -7.00
N PRO A 259 18.36 5.80 -6.15
CA PRO A 259 17.97 5.94 -4.75
C PRO A 259 18.86 7.02 -4.12
N THR A 260 18.31 8.21 -3.91
CA THR A 260 19.05 9.36 -3.38
C THR A 260 19.19 9.29 -1.87
N SER A 261 18.27 8.57 -1.22
CA SER A 261 18.44 8.16 0.16
C SER A 261 17.76 6.82 0.41
N VAL A 262 18.54 5.91 0.98
CA VAL A 262 18.06 4.70 1.66
C VAL A 262 18.36 4.92 3.13
N SER A 263 17.38 4.70 3.99
CA SER A 263 17.54 4.86 5.43
C SER A 263 16.83 3.73 6.16
N ILE A 264 17.45 3.23 7.23
CA ILE A 264 16.85 2.23 8.11
C ILE A 264 15.92 2.95 9.08
N THR A 265 14.64 2.61 9.05
CA THR A 265 13.63 3.21 9.94
C THR A 265 13.31 2.33 11.14
N GLU A 266 13.59 1.02 11.07
CA GLU A 266 13.49 0.08 12.18
C GLU A 266 14.52 -1.05 12.01
N HIS A 267 15.12 -1.50 13.11
CA HIS A 267 16.04 -2.65 13.15
C HIS A 267 15.89 -3.40 14.47
N PRO A 268 16.26 -4.69 14.54
CA PRO A 268 16.14 -5.47 15.75
C PRO A 268 17.26 -5.15 16.75
N VAL A 269 17.00 -5.36 18.04
CA VAL A 269 17.95 -5.01 19.13
C VAL A 269 19.13 -5.98 19.27
N ASN A 270 19.02 -7.18 18.69
CA ASN A 270 20.00 -8.27 18.72
C ASN A 270 20.79 -8.41 17.40
N ALA A 271 20.81 -7.35 16.59
CA ALA A 271 21.67 -7.24 15.43
C ALA A 271 22.01 -5.77 15.19
N THR A 272 23.08 -5.52 14.44
CA THR A 272 23.39 -4.19 13.94
C THR A 272 22.94 -4.09 12.48
N ALA A 273 22.13 -3.10 12.15
CA ALA A 273 21.78 -2.79 10.77
C ALA A 273 22.32 -1.40 10.38
N VAL A 274 23.07 -1.31 9.29
CA VAL A 274 23.78 -0.10 8.86
C VAL A 274 23.54 0.17 7.38
N ASP A 275 23.15 1.40 7.05
CA ASP A 275 23.11 1.90 5.68
C ASP A 275 24.51 2.41 5.24
N PRO A 276 24.83 2.42 3.94
CA PRO A 276 26.02 3.09 3.43
C PRO A 276 25.98 4.57 3.80
N ALA A 277 27.03 5.04 4.47
CA ALA A 277 27.14 6.46 4.82
C ALA A 277 27.03 7.34 3.56
N GLY A 278 25.99 8.18 3.51
CA GLY A 278 25.88 9.27 2.55
C GLY A 278 25.16 8.97 1.22
N GLY A 279 24.18 8.05 1.19
CA GLY A 279 23.25 7.95 0.05
C GLY A 279 23.93 7.50 -1.24
N ALA A 280 24.75 6.44 -1.17
CA ALA A 280 25.38 5.87 -2.35
C ALA A 280 24.31 5.37 -3.34
N THR A 281 24.51 5.67 -4.63
CA THR A 281 23.61 5.50 -5.79
C THR A 281 23.13 4.07 -6.08
N ASN A 282 23.46 3.09 -5.24
CA ASN A 282 22.98 1.70 -5.32
C ASN A 282 22.09 1.28 -4.15
N GLY A 283 21.97 2.09 -3.08
CA GLY A 283 21.05 1.85 -1.98
C GLY A 283 21.10 0.43 -1.39
N THR A 284 22.20 0.04 -0.74
CA THR A 284 22.23 -1.23 0.02
C THR A 284 21.94 -0.97 1.51
N PHE A 285 21.68 -2.01 2.29
CA PHE A 285 21.94 -2.00 3.73
C PHE A 285 22.69 -3.27 4.12
N THR A 286 23.33 -3.23 5.28
CA THR A 286 24.02 -4.39 5.86
C THR A 286 23.38 -4.77 7.19
N LEU A 287 23.25 -6.08 7.43
CA LEU A 287 22.82 -6.65 8.70
C LEU A 287 23.95 -7.53 9.26
N THR A 288 24.28 -7.34 10.53
CA THR A 288 25.20 -8.19 11.29
C THR A 288 24.51 -8.68 12.55
N PRO A 289 24.13 -9.97 12.62
CA PRO A 289 23.65 -10.61 13.85
C PRO A 289 24.65 -10.53 15.01
N ASP A 290 24.15 -10.53 16.25
CA ASP A 290 25.00 -10.71 17.44
C ASP A 290 25.56 -12.15 17.53
N ASP A 291 24.82 -13.12 17.00
CA ASP A 291 25.19 -14.53 16.86
C ASP A 291 24.58 -15.07 15.56
N ASP A 292 25.42 -15.51 14.62
CA ASP A 292 25.04 -16.08 13.32
C ASP A 292 25.27 -17.59 13.26
N SER A 293 25.65 -18.22 14.38
CA SER A 293 25.92 -19.67 14.45
C SER A 293 24.67 -20.51 14.73
N VAL A 294 23.56 -19.85 15.05
CA VAL A 294 22.26 -20.45 15.35
C VAL A 294 21.17 -19.79 14.53
N PHE A 295 20.04 -20.49 14.38
CA PHE A 295 18.87 -19.93 13.73
C PHE A 295 18.47 -18.58 14.34
N GLY A 296 18.25 -17.58 13.50
CA GLY A 296 17.81 -16.25 13.93
C GLY A 296 17.09 -15.50 12.83
N GLU A 297 15.97 -14.87 13.19
CA GLU A 297 15.19 -14.02 12.29
C GLU A 297 15.28 -12.55 12.70
N TYR A 298 15.48 -11.69 11.72
CA TYR A 298 15.74 -10.28 11.91
C TYR A 298 14.87 -9.45 10.97
N THR A 299 14.00 -8.61 11.55
CA THR A 299 13.16 -7.68 10.77
C THR A 299 13.85 -6.33 10.63
N VAL A 300 14.06 -5.87 9.41
CA VAL A 300 14.61 -4.54 9.10
C VAL A 300 13.61 -3.77 8.25
N LYS A 301 13.24 -2.55 8.66
CA LYS A 301 12.47 -1.63 7.83
C LYS A 301 13.38 -0.61 7.18
N VAL A 302 13.21 -0.45 5.88
CA VAL A 302 14.01 0.45 5.06
C VAL A 302 13.08 1.37 4.32
N ARG A 303 13.34 2.67 4.43
CA ARG A 303 12.72 3.71 3.62
C ARG A 303 13.65 4.07 2.49
N ALA A 304 13.16 3.95 1.26
CA ALA A 304 13.85 4.42 0.07
C ALA A 304 13.08 5.61 -0.50
N CYS A 305 13.81 6.60 -1.01
CA CYS A 305 13.25 7.80 -1.61
C CYS A 305 13.82 8.03 -3.00
N ASP A 306 12.98 8.58 -3.88
CA ASP A 306 13.38 9.00 -5.21
C ASP A 306 13.97 10.43 -5.26
N ASP A 307 14.77 10.72 -6.29
CA ASP A 307 15.47 11.98 -6.52
C ASP A 307 14.65 13.11 -7.13
N ASP A 308 13.34 12.90 -7.27
CA ASP A 308 12.50 13.85 -7.97
C ASP A 308 12.53 15.26 -7.34
N SER A 309 12.88 16.24 -8.18
CA SER A 309 13.31 17.58 -7.75
C SER A 309 12.17 18.45 -7.21
N ILE A 310 10.94 17.99 -7.39
CA ILE A 310 9.72 18.72 -7.06
C ILE A 310 9.02 18.07 -5.86
N ILE A 311 8.98 16.73 -5.79
CA ILE A 311 8.37 15.98 -4.69
C ILE A 311 9.23 14.74 -4.42
N VAL A 312 9.89 14.68 -3.27
CA VAL A 312 10.61 13.46 -2.85
C VAL A 312 9.56 12.41 -2.47
N TYR A 313 9.34 11.44 -3.34
CA TYR A 313 8.52 10.28 -3.03
C TYR A 313 9.34 9.26 -2.27
N CYS A 314 8.76 8.66 -1.24
CA CYS A 314 9.41 7.59 -0.50
C CYS A 314 8.42 6.46 -0.27
N ASP A 315 8.92 5.24 -0.24
CA ASP A 315 8.17 4.07 0.18
C ASP A 315 8.99 3.26 1.20
N GLU A 316 8.32 2.47 2.02
CA GLU A 316 8.97 1.61 3.01
C GLU A 316 8.86 0.14 2.61
N ALA A 317 9.95 -0.61 2.79
CA ALA A 317 9.98 -2.06 2.67
C ALA A 317 10.39 -2.69 4.00
N THR A 318 9.74 -3.81 4.32
CA THR A 318 10.10 -4.64 5.47
C THR A 318 10.80 -5.88 4.96
N PHE A 319 12.01 -6.12 5.45
CA PHE A 319 12.82 -7.28 5.14
C PHE A 319 12.82 -8.22 6.33
N LEU A 320 12.50 -9.49 6.11
CA LEU A 320 12.74 -10.57 7.06
C LEU A 320 14.02 -11.28 6.63
N ILE A 321 15.08 -11.18 7.44
CA ILE A 321 16.34 -11.86 7.16
C ILE A 321 16.47 -13.03 8.14
N ALA A 322 16.49 -14.25 7.60
CA ALA A 322 16.64 -15.48 8.37
C ALA A 322 18.07 -16.02 8.19
N TYR A 323 18.82 -16.10 9.28
CA TYR A 323 20.05 -16.88 9.32
C TYR A 323 19.67 -18.31 9.65
N ALA A 324 19.78 -19.20 8.67
CA ALA A 324 19.31 -20.58 8.76
C ALA A 324 20.15 -21.49 7.85
N ASN A 325 19.94 -22.81 7.97
CA ASN A 325 20.40 -23.74 6.93
C ASN A 325 19.40 -23.69 5.76
N ASP A 326 19.95 -23.83 4.56
CA ASP A 326 19.25 -23.77 3.28
C ASP A 326 20.08 -24.68 2.36
N TYR A 327 19.72 -25.96 2.33
CA TYR A 327 20.58 -27.01 1.79
C TYR A 327 20.72 -26.92 0.26
N ASP A 328 19.63 -26.68 -0.45
CA ASP A 328 19.58 -26.55 -1.90
C ASP A 328 19.82 -25.11 -2.40
N GLY A 329 19.64 -24.11 -1.52
CA GLY A 329 19.86 -22.71 -1.82
C GLY A 329 18.70 -22.05 -2.58
N ASP A 330 17.47 -22.57 -2.51
CA ASP A 330 16.33 -21.96 -3.20
C ASP A 330 15.70 -20.76 -2.47
N GLY A 331 16.16 -20.51 -1.24
CA GLY A 331 15.73 -19.40 -0.40
C GLY A 331 14.66 -19.77 0.63
N VAL A 332 14.18 -21.01 0.66
CA VAL A 332 13.40 -21.59 1.76
C VAL A 332 14.38 -22.29 2.71
N HIS A 333 14.31 -22.01 4.00
CA HIS A 333 15.22 -22.65 4.95
C HIS A 333 14.79 -24.11 5.24
N ASP A 334 15.74 -25.01 5.56
CA ASP A 334 15.48 -26.45 5.84
C ASP A 334 14.30 -26.71 6.81
N GLY A 335 14.08 -25.82 7.78
CA GLY A 335 13.02 -25.98 8.79
C GLY A 335 11.58 -25.79 8.28
N ASN A 336 11.40 -25.18 7.10
CA ASN A 336 10.12 -24.90 6.45
C ASN A 336 10.09 -25.38 5.00
N ASP A 337 11.19 -25.95 4.53
CA ASP A 337 11.29 -26.57 3.22
C ASP A 337 10.54 -27.91 3.22
N VAL A 338 9.96 -28.25 2.07
CA VAL A 338 9.21 -29.49 1.85
C VAL A 338 9.89 -30.41 0.84
N ASP A 339 10.97 -29.94 0.22
CA ASP A 339 11.75 -30.58 -0.84
C ASP A 339 13.19 -30.04 -0.72
N MET A 340 13.92 -30.54 0.28
CA MET A 340 15.17 -29.97 0.81
C MET A 340 16.37 -30.07 -0.14
N ASP A 341 16.29 -30.85 -1.21
CA ASP A 341 17.28 -30.87 -2.30
C ASP A 341 16.72 -30.40 -3.66
N ASN A 342 15.41 -30.14 -3.73
CA ASN A 342 14.68 -29.55 -4.84
C ASN A 342 14.82 -30.33 -6.14
N ASP A 343 14.84 -31.65 -5.99
CA ASP A 343 14.83 -32.60 -7.09
C ASP A 343 13.40 -32.77 -7.66
N GLY A 344 12.37 -32.36 -6.92
CA GLY A 344 10.96 -32.43 -7.28
C GLY A 344 10.19 -33.56 -6.58
N ILE A 345 10.82 -34.30 -5.67
CA ILE A 345 10.23 -35.28 -4.77
C ILE A 345 10.16 -34.65 -3.37
N PRO A 346 8.98 -34.63 -2.72
CA PRO A 346 8.90 -34.01 -1.39
C PRO A 346 9.52 -34.89 -0.30
N ASP A 347 10.21 -34.28 0.68
CA ASP A 347 10.93 -34.94 1.80
C ASP A 347 10.13 -36.04 2.53
N PHE A 348 8.80 -35.89 2.59
CA PHE A 348 7.94 -36.87 3.26
C PHE A 348 7.87 -38.21 2.49
N VAL A 349 8.25 -38.21 1.21
CA VAL A 349 8.31 -39.36 0.31
C VAL A 349 9.67 -40.05 0.44
N GLU A 350 10.78 -39.30 0.39
CA GLU A 350 12.14 -39.88 0.53
C GLU A 350 12.43 -40.28 1.98
N GLY A 351 12.10 -39.38 2.91
CA GLY A 351 12.36 -39.49 4.34
C GLY A 351 13.83 -39.28 4.73
N ALA A 352 14.08 -39.11 6.03
CA ALA A 352 15.42 -38.88 6.57
C ALA A 352 16.28 -40.18 6.69
N GLY A 353 16.13 -41.12 5.74
CA GLY A 353 17.00 -42.30 5.62
C GLY A 353 18.39 -41.94 5.12
N ASP A 354 19.27 -42.93 4.94
CA ASP A 354 20.59 -42.79 4.31
C ASP A 354 20.84 -44.12 3.60
N THR A 355 20.29 -44.25 2.38
CA THR A 355 20.17 -45.53 1.66
C THR A 355 21.53 -46.04 1.19
N ASP A 356 22.39 -45.16 0.69
CA ASP A 356 23.72 -45.51 0.19
C ASP A 356 24.82 -45.51 1.29
N GLY A 357 24.54 -44.89 2.44
CA GLY A 357 25.42 -44.84 3.61
C GLY A 357 26.55 -43.81 3.50
N ASP A 358 26.41 -42.78 2.66
CA ASP A 358 27.41 -41.74 2.48
C ASP A 358 27.37 -40.63 3.55
N GLY A 359 26.29 -40.62 4.35
CA GLY A 359 26.07 -39.71 5.46
C GLY A 359 25.26 -38.46 5.12
N ILE A 360 24.77 -38.33 3.90
CA ILE A 360 23.69 -37.43 3.49
C ILE A 360 22.38 -38.17 3.69
N THR A 361 21.33 -37.48 4.14
CA THR A 361 20.01 -38.12 4.28
C THR A 361 19.28 -38.08 2.96
N ASN A 362 18.41 -39.06 2.67
CA ASN A 362 17.74 -39.16 1.36
C ASN A 362 16.96 -37.88 1.00
N ASP A 363 16.33 -37.22 1.97
CA ASP A 363 15.67 -35.90 1.82
C ASP A 363 16.64 -34.74 1.52
N LYS A 364 17.92 -35.03 1.27
CA LYS A 364 19.01 -34.09 0.98
C LYS A 364 19.93 -34.64 -0.11
N ASP A 365 19.56 -35.73 -0.76
CA ASP A 365 20.42 -36.44 -1.71
C ASP A 365 19.72 -36.61 -3.04
N LEU A 366 20.29 -35.98 -4.08
CA LEU A 366 19.73 -35.98 -5.44
C LEU A 366 19.79 -37.37 -6.12
N ASP A 367 20.48 -38.34 -5.52
CA ASP A 367 20.72 -39.71 -5.98
C ASP A 367 20.85 -40.62 -4.75
N THR A 368 19.72 -40.87 -4.07
CA THR A 368 19.58 -41.52 -2.76
C THR A 368 20.32 -42.86 -2.64
N ASP A 369 20.44 -43.64 -3.70
CA ASP A 369 21.15 -44.93 -3.69
C ASP A 369 22.53 -44.89 -4.40
N ASN A 370 22.88 -43.73 -4.95
CA ASN A 370 24.16 -43.38 -5.57
C ASN A 370 24.54 -44.34 -6.70
N ASP A 371 23.53 -44.79 -7.46
CA ASP A 371 23.71 -45.65 -8.63
C ASP A 371 24.07 -44.87 -9.91
N GLY A 372 23.94 -43.54 -9.86
CA GLY A 372 24.23 -42.60 -10.93
C GLY A 372 23.02 -42.15 -11.73
N ILE A 373 21.79 -42.47 -11.28
CA ILE A 373 20.52 -42.00 -11.84
C ILE A 373 19.84 -41.11 -10.78
N PRO A 374 19.50 -39.84 -11.09
CA PRO A 374 18.85 -38.98 -10.10
C PRO A 374 17.44 -39.46 -9.72
N ASP A 375 17.07 -39.28 -8.45
CA ASP A 375 15.80 -39.75 -7.86
C ASP A 375 14.56 -39.30 -8.66
N VAL A 376 14.51 -38.04 -9.09
CA VAL A 376 13.44 -37.51 -9.97
C VAL A 376 13.18 -38.32 -11.25
N VAL A 377 14.21 -39.00 -11.77
CA VAL A 377 14.10 -39.89 -12.94
C VAL A 377 13.53 -41.26 -12.52
N GLU A 378 13.87 -41.70 -11.31
CA GLU A 378 13.52 -42.99 -10.74
C GLU A 378 12.12 -43.01 -10.11
N ALA A 379 11.57 -41.85 -9.72
CA ALA A 379 10.23 -41.69 -9.15
C ALA A 379 9.07 -42.25 -10.02
N GLY A 380 9.34 -42.67 -11.26
CA GLY A 380 8.42 -43.37 -12.17
C GLY A 380 8.74 -44.85 -12.44
N HIS A 381 9.82 -45.39 -11.88
CA HIS A 381 10.27 -46.76 -12.02
C HIS A 381 10.31 -47.44 -10.66
N ILE A 382 9.60 -48.56 -10.53
CA ILE A 382 9.64 -49.36 -9.32
C ILE A 382 11.00 -50.05 -9.34
N GLU A 383 11.96 -49.52 -8.60
CA GLU A 383 13.20 -50.21 -8.26
C GLU A 383 12.85 -51.61 -7.75
N LEU A 384 13.37 -52.62 -8.45
CA LEU A 384 13.30 -54.01 -8.04
C LEU A 384 14.69 -54.38 -7.54
N ASP A 385 14.87 -54.30 -6.22
CA ASP A 385 16.00 -54.88 -5.48
C ASP A 385 16.39 -56.30 -5.97
#